data_AF-A0A920QIB8-F1
#
_entry.id   AF-A0A920QIB8-F1
#
_cell.length_a   1.000
_cell.length_b   1.000
_cell.length_c   1.000
_cell.angle_alpha   90.00
_cell.angle_beta   90.00
_cell.angle_gamma   90.00
#
_symmetry.space_group_name_H-M   'P 1'
#
loop_
_entity.id
_entity.type
_entity.pdbx_description
1 polymer ?
#
loop_
_entity_poly.entity_id
_entity_poly.type
_entity_poly.pdbx_seq_one_letter_code
_entity_poly.pdbx_strand_id
1 'polypeptide(L)'
;MFAPKYIENKLKFFPYIKEVVAFGNEKVFASALICIDIEAVGNWAERRNLAYSGYTDLSAREEVYDLVQECVKTVNTDLARDEKLRGSQIKRYLLLHKELDADDGEITRTRKVRRRIIADKYGELIEALDDPHQTHREIESQMTFEDGRVGNVQADLQIREVTMV
;
A
#
# COMPACT_ATOMS: atom_id res chain seq x y z
N MET A 1 11.98 -13.12 12.12
CA MET A 1 11.52 -13.78 10.87
C MET A 1 10.66 -12.80 10.09
N PHE A 2 10.73 -12.82 8.75
CA PHE A 2 9.81 -12.06 7.89
C PHE A 2 8.58 -12.93 7.55
N ALA A 3 7.38 -12.47 7.92
CA ALA A 3 6.13 -13.21 7.72
C ALA A 3 5.12 -12.42 6.87
N PRO A 4 5.33 -12.30 5.54
CA PRO A 4 4.60 -11.35 4.68
C PRO A 4 3.09 -11.56 4.75
N LYS A 5 2.62 -12.80 4.58
CA LYS A 5 1.18 -13.12 4.60
C LYS A 5 0.52 -12.77 5.94
N TYR A 6 1.24 -12.88 7.04
CA TYR A 6 0.69 -12.57 8.36
C TYR A 6 0.46 -11.06 8.51
N ILE A 7 1.45 -10.26 8.12
CA ILE A 7 1.37 -8.79 8.10
C ILE A 7 0.25 -8.34 7.14
N GLU A 8 0.24 -8.86 5.92
CA GLU A 8 -0.74 -8.55 4.88
C GLU A 8 -2.17 -8.85 5.37
N ASN A 9 -2.40 -10.01 5.99
CA ASN A 9 -3.71 -10.36 6.52
C ASN A 9 -4.11 -9.47 7.69
N LYS A 10 -3.19 -9.14 8.62
CA LYS A 10 -3.45 -8.22 9.73
C LYS A 10 -3.91 -6.84 9.23
N LEU A 11 -3.23 -6.28 8.23
CA LEU A 11 -3.63 -4.99 7.65
C LEU A 11 -4.96 -5.07 6.90
N LYS A 12 -5.23 -6.17 6.18
CA LYS A 12 -6.49 -6.38 5.46
C LYS A 12 -7.71 -6.63 6.36
N PHE A 13 -7.53 -6.76 7.68
CA PHE A 13 -8.66 -6.74 8.62
C PHE A 13 -9.22 -5.33 8.83
N PHE A 14 -8.45 -4.28 8.54
CA PHE A 14 -8.95 -2.91 8.59
C PHE A 14 -9.81 -2.66 7.34
N PRO A 15 -11.03 -2.11 7.49
CA PRO A 15 -11.95 -1.93 6.36
C PRO A 15 -11.41 -0.98 5.29
N TYR A 16 -10.44 -0.13 5.65
CA TYR A 16 -9.83 0.87 4.76
C TYR A 16 -8.78 0.29 3.81
N ILE A 17 -8.35 -0.95 4.01
CA ILE A 17 -7.23 -1.55 3.28
C ILE A 17 -7.72 -2.73 2.43
N LYS A 18 -7.64 -2.59 1.11
CA LYS A 18 -8.13 -3.57 0.14
C LYS A 18 -7.12 -4.69 -0.12
N GLU A 19 -5.87 -4.32 -0.32
CA GLU A 19 -4.78 -5.25 -0.61
C GLU A 19 -3.45 -4.72 -0.08
N VAL A 20 -2.56 -5.64 0.29
CA VAL A 20 -1.23 -5.30 0.79
C VAL A 20 -0.23 -6.26 0.18
N VAL A 21 0.92 -5.72 -0.22
CA VAL A 21 2.08 -6.53 -0.57
C VAL A 21 3.22 -6.12 0.33
N ALA A 22 3.65 -7.04 1.20
CA ALA A 22 4.75 -6.81 2.12
C ALA A 22 6.08 -7.32 1.53
N PHE A 23 7.14 -6.54 1.75
CA PHE A 23 8.52 -6.82 1.39
C PHE A 23 9.38 -6.75 2.65
N GLY A 24 10.50 -7.45 2.70
CA GLY A 24 11.30 -7.53 3.94
C GLY A 24 12.08 -8.82 4.14
N ASN A 25 12.07 -9.73 3.17
CA ASN A 25 12.90 -10.94 3.26
C ASN A 25 14.37 -10.53 3.33
N GLU A 26 15.12 -11.09 4.29
CA GLU A 26 16.54 -10.78 4.54
C GLU A 26 16.83 -9.30 4.88
N LYS A 27 15.81 -8.53 5.27
CA LYS A 27 15.94 -7.14 5.70
C LYS A 27 15.71 -6.99 7.20
N VAL A 28 16.17 -5.87 7.76
CA VAL A 28 16.03 -5.52 9.19
C VAL A 28 14.58 -5.14 9.54
N PHE A 29 13.81 -4.66 8.56
CA PHE A 29 12.42 -4.26 8.69
C PHE A 29 11.63 -4.63 7.44
N ALA A 30 10.30 -4.59 7.56
CA ALA A 30 9.41 -4.76 6.42
C ALA A 30 9.03 -3.40 5.80
N SER A 31 8.73 -3.42 4.51
CA SER A 31 8.08 -2.34 3.79
C SER A 31 6.80 -2.82 3.12
N ALA A 32 5.87 -1.94 2.79
CA ALA A 32 4.59 -2.33 2.21
C ALA A 32 4.12 -1.42 1.07
N LEU A 33 3.59 -2.03 0.02
CA LEU A 33 2.68 -1.39 -0.93
C LEU A 33 1.25 -1.66 -0.45
N ILE A 34 0.43 -0.62 -0.36
CA ILE A 34 -0.93 -0.71 0.19
C ILE A 34 -1.93 -0.14 -0.82
N CYS A 35 -2.97 -0.90 -1.15
CA CYS A 35 -4.16 -0.40 -1.83
C CYS A 35 -5.23 -0.08 -0.79
N ILE A 36 -5.75 1.14 -0.81
CA ILE A 36 -6.95 1.47 -0.05
C ILE A 36 -8.17 0.79 -0.65
N ASP A 37 -9.20 0.56 0.18
CA ASP A 37 -10.55 0.24 -0.29
C ASP A 37 -11.29 1.55 -0.59
N ILE A 38 -11.55 1.81 -1.88
CA ILE A 38 -12.12 3.08 -2.34
C ILE A 38 -13.50 3.36 -1.78
N GLU A 39 -14.33 2.32 -1.59
CA GLU A 39 -15.67 2.49 -1.04
C GLU A 39 -15.60 2.84 0.45
N ALA A 40 -14.79 2.10 1.22
CA ALA A 40 -14.67 2.34 2.66
C ALA A 40 -13.99 3.68 2.98
N VAL A 41 -12.91 4.01 2.26
CA VAL A 41 -12.20 5.28 2.44
C VAL A 41 -13.00 6.45 1.87
N GLY A 42 -13.73 6.27 0.76
CA GLY A 42 -14.64 7.28 0.22
C GLY A 42 -15.73 7.66 1.22
N ASN A 43 -16.42 6.66 1.79
CA ASN A 43 -17.40 6.89 2.87
C ASN A 43 -16.79 7.58 4.10
N TRP A 44 -15.54 7.24 4.45
CA TRP A 44 -14.82 7.88 5.56
C TRP A 44 -14.47 9.34 5.27
N ALA A 45 -14.12 9.65 4.02
CA ALA A 45 -13.75 10.97 3.51
C ALA A 45 -14.96 11.90 3.40
N GLU A 46 -16.08 11.40 2.86
CA GLU A 46 -17.35 12.14 2.76
C GLU A 46 -17.85 12.61 4.13
N ARG A 47 -17.79 11.73 5.15
CA ARG A 47 -18.16 12.09 6.54
C ARG A 47 -17.28 13.19 7.15
N ARG A 48 -16.14 13.49 6.52
CA ARG A 48 -15.19 14.53 6.91
C ARG A 48 -15.19 15.73 5.95
N ASN A 49 -16.11 15.76 4.98
CA ASN A 49 -16.18 16.77 3.93
C ASN A 49 -14.91 16.85 3.08
N LEU A 50 -14.20 15.73 2.90
CA LEU A 50 -13.04 15.65 2.02
C LEU A 50 -13.51 15.36 0.59
N ALA A 51 -13.43 16.37 -0.28
CA ALA A 51 -13.73 16.20 -1.70
C ALA A 51 -12.55 15.53 -2.42
N TYR A 52 -12.84 14.54 -3.26
CA TYR A 52 -11.87 13.84 -4.11
C TYR A 52 -12.49 13.54 -5.48
N SER A 53 -11.65 13.45 -6.51
CA SER A 53 -12.08 13.25 -7.90
C SER A 53 -12.05 11.78 -8.36
N GLY A 54 -11.39 10.90 -7.61
CA GLY A 54 -11.32 9.47 -7.89
C GLY A 54 -10.30 8.77 -6.99
N TYR A 55 -10.00 7.50 -7.29
CA TYR A 55 -9.07 6.68 -6.51
C TYR A 55 -7.70 7.32 -6.35
N THR A 56 -7.10 7.76 -7.45
CA THR A 56 -5.74 8.34 -7.45
C THR A 56 -5.65 9.59 -6.59
N ASP A 57 -6.64 10.48 -6.66
CA ASP A 57 -6.70 11.67 -5.81
C ASP A 57 -6.91 11.30 -4.34
N LEU A 58 -7.85 10.39 -4.04
CA LEU A 58 -8.15 10.00 -2.66
C LEU A 58 -6.95 9.30 -1.98
N SER A 59 -6.31 8.36 -2.67
CA SER A 59 -5.13 7.64 -2.17
C SER A 59 -3.91 8.54 -1.97
N ALA A 60 -3.84 9.68 -2.65
CA ALA A 60 -2.76 10.65 -2.50
C ALA A 60 -2.98 11.65 -1.33
N ARG A 61 -4.16 11.65 -0.68
CA ARG A 61 -4.48 12.58 0.40
C ARG A 61 -3.69 12.29 1.67
N GLU A 62 -3.13 13.34 2.26
CA GLU A 62 -2.48 13.31 3.58
C GLU A 62 -3.36 12.63 4.63
N GLU A 63 -4.65 12.97 4.66
CA GLU A 63 -5.60 12.44 5.63
C GLU A 63 -5.80 10.92 5.48
N VAL A 64 -5.67 10.39 4.26
CA VAL A 64 -5.75 8.94 3.99
C VAL A 64 -4.44 8.26 4.35
N TYR A 65 -3.29 8.89 4.13
CA TYR A 65 -2.02 8.41 4.65
C TYR A 65 -2.02 8.33 6.17
N ASP A 66 -2.56 9.34 6.87
CA ASP A 66 -2.72 9.34 8.32
C ASP A 66 -3.65 8.22 8.80
N LEU A 67 -4.78 8.00 8.11
CA LEU A 67 -5.70 6.90 8.41
C LEU A 67 -5.01 5.53 8.31
N VAL A 68 -4.25 5.30 7.24
CA VAL A 68 -3.49 4.05 7.05
C VAL A 68 -2.35 3.94 8.04
N GLN A 69 -1.71 5.05 8.41
CA GLN A 69 -0.63 5.08 9.40
C GLN A 69 -1.09 4.52 10.75
N GLU A 70 -2.29 4.87 11.19
CA GLU A 70 -2.85 4.34 12.44
C GLU A 70 -3.11 2.82 12.36
N CYS A 71 -3.52 2.32 11.20
CA CYS A 71 -3.63 0.88 10.94
C CYS A 71 -2.26 0.20 11.04
N VAL A 72 -1.23 0.78 10.39
CA VAL A 72 0.14 0.26 10.41
C VAL A 72 0.74 0.27 11.83
N LYS A 73 0.57 1.35 12.59
CA LYS A 73 1.01 1.45 13.99
C LYS A 73 0.38 0.37 14.87
N THR A 74 -0.91 0.12 14.68
CA THR A 74 -1.63 -0.93 15.41
C THR A 74 -1.04 -2.30 15.10
N VAL A 75 -0.82 -2.61 13.82
CA VAL A 75 -0.20 -3.88 13.40
C VAL A 75 1.24 -4.00 13.91
N ASN A 76 2.04 -2.94 13.86
CA ASN A 76 3.41 -2.93 14.39
C ASN A 76 3.45 -3.20 15.88
N THR A 77 2.53 -2.60 16.65
CA THR A 77 2.41 -2.85 18.10
C THR A 77 2.13 -4.32 18.39
N ASP A 78 1.27 -4.96 17.59
CA ASP A 78 1.00 -6.39 17.72
C ASP A 78 2.21 -7.25 17.36
N LEU A 79 2.92 -6.91 16.28
CA LEU A 79 4.12 -7.63 15.83
C LEU A 79 5.27 -7.50 16.86
N ALA A 80 5.40 -6.35 17.51
CA ALA A 80 6.42 -6.10 18.53
C ALA A 80 6.27 -6.98 19.77
N ARG A 81 5.06 -7.45 20.07
CA ARG A 81 4.77 -8.35 21.21
C ARG A 81 5.26 -9.77 21.00
N ASP A 82 5.50 -10.18 19.75
CA ASP A 82 6.01 -11.52 19.41
C ASP A 82 7.48 -11.43 19.00
N GLU A 83 8.36 -12.02 19.80
CA GLU A 83 9.81 -12.03 19.57
C GLU A 83 10.21 -12.52 18.18
N LYS A 84 9.48 -13.49 17.62
CA LYS A 84 9.77 -14.05 16.29
C LYS A 84 9.34 -13.10 15.17
N LEU A 85 8.30 -12.30 15.40
CA LEU A 85 7.71 -11.39 14.43
C LEU A 85 8.13 -9.94 14.59
N ARG A 86 8.85 -9.57 15.65
CA ARG A 86 9.30 -8.18 15.89
C ARG A 86 10.07 -7.57 14.71
N GLY A 87 10.85 -8.36 13.97
CA GLY A 87 11.54 -7.93 12.75
C GLY A 87 10.66 -7.80 11.49
N SER A 88 9.38 -8.17 11.58
CA SER A 88 8.38 -8.01 10.52
C SER A 88 7.64 -6.66 10.60
N GLN A 89 7.97 -5.80 11.56
CA GLN A 89 7.35 -4.48 11.66
C GLN A 89 7.59 -3.67 10.38
N ILE A 90 6.54 -2.99 9.93
CA ILE A 90 6.58 -2.13 8.76
C ILE A 90 7.23 -0.81 9.17
N LYS A 91 8.38 -0.50 8.60
CA LYS A 91 9.03 0.80 8.78
C LYS A 91 8.61 1.80 7.72
N ARG A 92 8.45 1.36 6.47
CA ARG A 92 8.21 2.23 5.32
C ARG A 92 7.05 1.70 4.48
N TYR A 93 6.13 2.55 4.07
CA TYR A 93 5.04 2.15 3.18
C TYR A 93 4.63 3.29 2.26
N LEU A 94 3.92 2.95 1.18
CA LEU A 94 3.25 3.91 0.32
C LEU A 94 1.86 3.39 -0.07
N LEU A 95 1.00 4.30 -0.50
CA LEU A 95 -0.31 3.97 -1.04
C LEU A 95 -0.20 3.92 -2.56
N LEU A 96 -0.69 2.83 -3.17
CA LEU A 96 -0.75 2.75 -4.63
C LEU A 96 -1.84 3.70 -5.15
N HIS A 97 -1.59 4.32 -6.30
CA HIS A 97 -2.53 5.20 -7.02
C HIS A 97 -3.66 4.46 -7.75
N LYS A 98 -3.65 3.12 -7.72
CA LYS A 98 -4.68 2.23 -8.29
C LYS A 98 -4.80 0.95 -7.48
N GLU A 99 -5.90 0.23 -7.65
CA GLU A 99 -6.04 -1.13 -7.14
C GLU A 99 -5.22 -2.13 -7.98
N LEU A 100 -4.87 -3.26 -7.36
CA LEU A 100 -4.26 -4.38 -8.09
C LEU A 100 -5.32 -5.10 -8.94
N ASP A 101 -5.03 -5.27 -10.22
CA ASP A 101 -5.99 -5.76 -11.21
C ASP A 101 -5.62 -7.18 -11.72
N ALA A 102 -6.64 -8.00 -11.92
CA ALA A 102 -6.50 -9.34 -12.47
C ALA A 102 -6.20 -9.35 -13.97
N ASP A 103 -6.72 -8.37 -14.71
CA ASP A 103 -6.48 -8.21 -16.14
C ASP A 103 -5.05 -7.70 -16.39
N ASP A 104 -4.50 -6.93 -15.45
CA ASP A 104 -3.08 -6.57 -15.38
C ASP A 104 -2.17 -7.72 -14.92
N GLY A 105 -2.75 -8.86 -14.52
CA GLY A 105 -2.01 -10.03 -14.05
C GLY A 105 -1.34 -9.85 -12.68
N GLU A 106 -1.65 -8.78 -11.95
CA GLU A 106 -1.09 -8.46 -10.63
C GLU A 106 -1.66 -9.37 -9.55
N ILE A 107 -2.91 -9.80 -9.76
CA ILE A 107 -3.67 -10.65 -8.86
C ILE A 107 -4.42 -11.72 -9.68
N THR A 108 -4.84 -12.82 -9.06
CA THR A 108 -5.80 -13.75 -9.70
C THR A 108 -7.23 -13.21 -9.58
N ARG A 109 -8.17 -13.74 -10.37
CA ARG A 109 -9.61 -13.45 -10.19
C ARG A 109 -10.14 -13.80 -8.79
N THR A 110 -9.49 -14.73 -8.10
CA THR A 110 -9.73 -15.07 -6.69
C THR A 110 -8.95 -14.20 -5.70
N ARG A 111 -8.41 -13.08 -6.15
CA ARG A 111 -7.66 -12.08 -5.38
C ARG A 111 -6.37 -12.61 -4.72
N LYS A 112 -5.70 -13.60 -5.33
CA LYS A 112 -4.35 -14.03 -4.90
C LYS A 112 -3.27 -13.19 -5.59
N VAL A 113 -2.48 -12.46 -4.81
CA VAL A 113 -1.35 -11.63 -5.31
C VAL A 113 -0.31 -12.48 -6.05
N ARG A 114 0.07 -12.05 -7.25
CA ARG A 114 1.13 -12.63 -8.08
C ARG A 114 2.43 -11.87 -7.83
N ARG A 115 3.09 -12.15 -6.71
CA ARG A 115 4.28 -11.41 -6.22
C ARG A 115 5.39 -11.20 -7.26
N ARG A 116 5.64 -12.16 -8.15
CA ARG A 116 6.61 -11.99 -9.24
C ARG A 116 6.22 -10.83 -10.17
N ILE A 117 4.95 -10.78 -10.60
CA ILE A 117 4.43 -9.71 -11.45
C ILE A 117 4.46 -8.37 -10.70
N ILE A 118 4.16 -8.36 -9.40
CA ILE A 118 4.28 -7.15 -8.57
C ILE A 118 5.74 -6.67 -8.53
N ALA A 119 6.70 -7.55 -8.29
CA ALA A 119 8.11 -7.19 -8.27
C ALA A 119 8.58 -6.64 -9.63
N ASP A 120 8.13 -7.25 -10.73
CA ASP A 120 8.47 -6.81 -12.08
C ASP A 120 7.84 -5.44 -12.43
N LYS A 121 6.57 -5.21 -12.07
CA LYS A 121 5.84 -3.96 -12.39
C LYS A 121 6.16 -2.79 -11.47
N TYR A 122 6.35 -3.06 -10.19
CA TYR A 122 6.53 -2.04 -9.14
C TYR A 122 7.95 -2.00 -8.59
N GLY A 123 8.93 -2.52 -9.34
CA GLY A 123 10.34 -2.59 -8.93
C GLY A 123 10.86 -1.23 -8.45
N GLU A 124 10.61 -0.16 -9.21
CA GLU A 124 11.04 1.19 -8.84
C GLU A 124 10.43 1.70 -7.52
N LEU A 125 9.18 1.33 -7.24
CA LEU A 125 8.52 1.67 -5.98
C LEU A 125 9.12 0.87 -4.81
N ILE A 126 9.43 -0.41 -5.03
CA ILE A 126 10.04 -1.28 -4.04
C ILE A 126 11.46 -0.79 -3.72
N GLU A 127 12.23 -0.40 -4.73
CA GLU A 127 13.56 0.22 -4.56
C GLU A 127 13.47 1.54 -3.79
N ALA A 128 12.49 2.40 -4.11
CA ALA A 128 12.29 3.64 -3.37
C ALA A 128 11.89 3.40 -1.89
N LEU A 129 11.15 2.33 -1.60
CA LEU A 129 10.86 1.93 -0.22
C LEU A 129 12.12 1.47 0.54
N ASP A 130 13.16 0.99 -0.16
CA ASP A 130 14.42 0.54 0.43
C ASP A 130 15.43 1.67 0.64
N ASP A 131 15.37 2.74 -0.15
CA ASP A 131 16.22 3.91 0.01
C ASP A 131 15.72 4.81 1.15
N PRO A 132 16.44 4.93 2.29
CA PRO A 132 16.00 5.74 3.42
C PRO A 132 15.89 7.25 3.10
N HIS A 133 16.53 7.74 2.05
CA HIS A 133 16.50 9.15 1.67
C HIS A 133 15.30 9.50 0.78
N GLN A 134 14.66 8.50 0.17
CA GLN A 134 13.48 8.73 -0.64
C GLN A 134 12.27 9.03 0.24
N THR A 135 11.53 10.07 -0.11
CA THR A 135 10.30 10.49 0.59
C THR A 135 9.07 10.40 -0.30
N HIS A 136 9.27 10.28 -1.61
CA HIS A 136 8.22 10.09 -2.60
C HIS A 136 8.80 9.43 -3.86
N ARG A 137 7.93 8.97 -4.76
CA ARG A 137 8.30 8.44 -6.06
C ARG A 137 7.24 8.80 -7.09
N GLU A 138 7.64 9.56 -8.10
CA GLU A 138 6.85 9.79 -9.29
C GLU A 138 6.80 8.52 -10.14
N ILE A 139 5.63 8.25 -10.69
CA ILE A 139 5.41 7.17 -11.64
C ILE A 139 4.51 7.65 -12.77
N GLU A 140 4.73 7.06 -13.95
CA GLU A 140 3.83 7.16 -15.08
C GLU A 140 3.26 5.77 -15.34
N SER A 141 1.94 5.62 -15.16
CA SER A 141 1.25 4.37 -15.44
C SER A 141 0.25 4.58 -16.56
N GLN A 142 0.22 3.66 -17.52
CA GLN A 142 -0.93 3.53 -18.40
C GLN A 142 -2.07 2.93 -17.59
N MET A 143 -3.21 3.63 -17.53
CA MET A 143 -4.42 3.14 -16.88
C MET A 143 -5.56 3.17 -17.90
N THR A 144 -6.33 2.08 -17.92
CA THR A 144 -7.62 2.04 -18.59
C THR A 144 -8.66 2.58 -17.61
N PHE A 145 -9.24 3.72 -17.95
CA PHE A 145 -10.34 4.32 -17.19
C PHE A 145 -11.62 3.48 -17.34
N GLU A 146 -12.59 3.68 -16.44
CA GLU A 146 -13.86 2.93 -16.43
C GLU A 146 -14.66 3.04 -17.74
N ASP A 147 -14.43 4.09 -18.53
CA ASP A 147 -15.03 4.31 -19.85
C ASP A 147 -14.27 3.64 -21.01
N GLY A 148 -13.23 2.86 -20.70
CA GLY A 148 -12.40 2.14 -21.66
C GLY A 148 -11.31 2.99 -22.32
N ARG A 149 -11.20 4.29 -21.98
CA ARG A 149 -10.08 5.10 -22.46
C ARG A 149 -8.80 4.65 -21.78
N VAL A 150 -7.72 4.53 -22.54
CA VAL A 150 -6.37 4.37 -21.99
C VAL A 150 -5.73 5.74 -21.94
N GLY A 151 -5.21 6.12 -20.78
CA GLY A 151 -4.41 7.34 -20.64
C GLY A 151 -3.23 7.12 -19.71
N ASN A 152 -2.26 8.03 -19.81
CA ASN A 152 -1.14 8.07 -18.88
C ASN A 152 -1.60 8.82 -17.62
N VAL A 153 -1.49 8.17 -16.48
CA VAL A 153 -1.64 8.80 -15.18
C VAL A 153 -0.25 9.02 -14.61
N GLN A 154 0.08 10.28 -14.35
CA GLN A 154 1.21 10.64 -13.52
C GLN A 154 0.73 10.71 -12.08
N ALA A 155 1.40 9.99 -11.19
CA ALA A 155 1.13 10.04 -9.77
C ALA A 155 2.43 10.22 -9.01
N ASP A 156 2.40 11.07 -7.98
CA ASP A 156 3.49 11.22 -7.03
C ASP A 156 3.12 10.46 -5.75
N LEU A 157 3.78 9.32 -5.51
CA LEU A 157 3.47 8.46 -4.38
C LEU A 157 4.35 8.82 -3.20
N GLN A 158 3.76 9.34 -2.13
CA GLN A 158 4.48 9.59 -0.89
C GLN A 158 4.89 8.29 -0.20
N ILE A 159 6.08 8.30 0.39
CA ILE A 159 6.60 7.23 1.24
C ILE A 159 6.53 7.70 2.69
N ARG A 160 5.76 6.98 3.50
CA ARG A 160 5.66 7.23 4.95
C ARG A 160 6.56 6.32 5.73
N GLU A 161 7.22 6.91 6.72
CA GLU A 161 7.91 6.16 7.77
C GLU A 161 7.03 6.01 9.00
N VAL A 162 7.04 4.83 9.60
CA VAL A 162 6.41 4.53 10.88
C VAL A 162 7.47 4.11 11.88
N THR A 163 7.47 4.76 13.05
CA THR A 163 8.34 4.35 14.15
C THR A 163 7.97 2.93 14.60
N MET A 164 8.95 2.03 14.53
CA MET A 164 8.82 0.66 15.06
C MET A 164 8.89 0.68 16.59
N VAL A 165 8.16 -0.24 17.22
CA VAL A 165 8.02 -0.36 18.68
C VAL A 165 8.84 -1.54 19.22
#